data_AF-A0A662R6I4-F1
#
_entry.id   AF-A0A662R6I4-F1
#
_cell.length_a   1.000
_cell.length_b   1.000
_cell.length_c   1.000
_cell.angle_alpha   90.00
_cell.angle_beta   90.00
_cell.angle_gamma   90.00
#
_symmetry.space_group_name_H-M   'P 1'
#
loop_
_entity.id
_entity.type
_entity.pdbx_description
1 polymer ?
#
loop_
_entity_poly.entity_id
_entity_poly.type
_entity_poly.pdbx_seq_one_letter_code
_entity_poly.pdbx_strand_id
1 'polypeptide(L)'
;VNLGNIDADVSMSWNNTLIDYATSNGSTGNEAIYCSVASGKTLTINVTGGDAPTYNNAGAGTVTVVSSFDHIITGLELNTEVTYVTAGTTTELFHVENATVSDGDGKYKTTYSHGGGANVDILIHHVDYKPDISNIIGITLPSAEATVKVQMFEDENYYNP
;
A
#
# COMPACT_ATOMS: atom_id res chain seq x y z
N VAL A 1 -3.73 -4.50 -23.53
CA VAL A 1 -4.31 -5.84 -23.33
C VAL A 1 -5.78 -5.81 -23.75
N ASN A 2 -6.24 -6.80 -24.51
CA ASN A 2 -7.66 -6.94 -24.86
C ASN A 2 -8.24 -8.13 -24.09
N LEU A 3 -9.23 -7.86 -23.23
CA LEU A 3 -9.90 -8.84 -22.37
C LEU A 3 -11.20 -9.38 -22.97
N GLY A 4 -11.70 -8.79 -24.06
CA GLY A 4 -12.96 -9.17 -24.68
C GLY A 4 -14.18 -8.87 -23.80
N ASN A 5 -15.20 -9.73 -23.92
CA ASN A 5 -16.47 -9.58 -23.23
C ASN A 5 -16.42 -10.21 -21.83
N ILE A 6 -16.96 -9.50 -20.83
CA ILE A 6 -16.96 -9.90 -19.42
C ILE A 6 -18.41 -9.97 -18.95
N ASP A 7 -18.95 -11.20 -18.87
CA ASP A 7 -20.36 -11.49 -18.55
C ASP A 7 -20.58 -11.89 -17.07
N ALA A 8 -19.54 -11.80 -16.25
CA ALA A 8 -19.56 -12.12 -14.82
C ALA A 8 -18.72 -11.11 -14.04
N ASP A 9 -18.89 -11.09 -12.72
CA ASP A 9 -17.97 -10.34 -11.86
C ASP A 9 -16.62 -11.05 -11.86
N VAL A 10 -15.59 -10.34 -12.32
CA VAL A 10 -14.24 -10.90 -12.54
C VAL A 10 -13.21 -10.00 -11.88
N SER A 11 -12.21 -10.61 -11.27
CA SER A 11 -11.02 -9.92 -10.78
C SER A 11 -9.79 -10.33 -11.58
N MET A 12 -8.89 -9.39 -11.84
CA MET A 12 -7.57 -9.65 -12.42
C MET A 12 -6.49 -8.89 -11.65
N SER A 13 -5.26 -9.41 -11.70
CA SER A 13 -4.08 -8.70 -11.19
C SER A 13 -3.44 -7.88 -12.31
N TRP A 14 -2.90 -6.71 -11.95
CA TRP A 14 -2.12 -5.84 -12.82
C TRP A 14 -0.81 -5.46 -12.11
N ASN A 15 0.32 -5.61 -12.79
CA ASN A 15 1.64 -5.32 -12.22
C ASN A 15 2.59 -4.66 -13.24
N ASN A 16 2.07 -3.87 -14.16
CA ASN A 16 2.81 -3.38 -15.32
C ASN A 16 3.03 -1.86 -15.29
N THR A 17 4.17 -1.41 -15.80
CA THR A 17 4.49 0.00 -16.04
C THR A 17 3.91 0.43 -17.38
N LEU A 18 3.26 1.60 -17.42
CA LEU A 18 2.68 2.12 -18.65
C LEU A 18 3.71 2.98 -19.38
N ILE A 19 4.13 2.53 -20.55
CA ILE A 19 4.95 3.31 -21.48
C ILE A 19 4.14 3.51 -22.76
N ASP A 20 4.05 4.76 -23.22
CA ASP A 20 3.35 5.18 -24.45
C ASP A 20 1.84 4.86 -24.51
N TYR A 21 1.22 4.43 -23.41
CA TYR A 21 -0.23 4.28 -23.32
C TYR A 21 -0.92 5.61 -23.01
N ALA A 22 -2.21 5.69 -23.30
CA ALA A 22 -3.04 6.81 -22.91
C ALA A 22 -3.00 7.05 -21.40
N THR A 23 -3.11 8.32 -20.99
CA THR A 23 -3.10 8.77 -19.60
C THR A 23 -4.50 8.99 -19.02
N SER A 24 -5.55 8.75 -19.81
CA SER A 24 -6.95 8.82 -19.38
C SER A 24 -7.77 7.67 -19.94
N ASN A 25 -8.89 7.36 -19.27
CA ASN A 25 -9.82 6.32 -19.69
C ASN A 25 -10.77 6.81 -20.80
N GLY A 26 -11.35 5.88 -21.54
CA GLY A 26 -12.63 6.15 -22.22
C GLY A 26 -12.61 6.51 -23.71
N SER A 27 -11.67 5.97 -24.49
CA SER A 27 -11.69 5.87 -25.97
C SER A 27 -10.70 6.74 -26.74
N THR A 28 -9.52 6.98 -26.18
CA THR A 28 -8.35 7.48 -26.92
C THR A 28 -7.89 6.49 -28.01
N GLY A 29 -8.25 5.21 -27.89
CA GLY A 29 -7.83 4.15 -28.80
C GLY A 29 -6.46 3.57 -28.46
N ASN A 30 -5.85 4.05 -27.37
CA ASN A 30 -4.52 3.64 -26.91
C ASN A 30 -4.50 3.38 -25.40
N GLU A 31 -5.62 2.97 -24.81
CA GLU A 31 -5.67 2.54 -23.41
C GLU A 31 -4.92 1.22 -23.19
N ALA A 32 -4.36 1.07 -21.99
CA ALA A 32 -3.64 -0.13 -21.59
C ALA A 32 -4.54 -1.38 -21.60
N ILE A 33 -5.84 -1.21 -21.36
CA ILE A 33 -6.82 -2.29 -21.31
C ILE A 33 -8.03 -1.94 -22.20
N TYR A 34 -8.45 -2.91 -23.01
CA TYR A 34 -9.74 -2.89 -23.68
C TYR A 34 -10.61 -4.03 -23.15
N CYS A 35 -11.86 -3.73 -22.80
CA CYS A 35 -12.84 -4.70 -22.32
C CYS A 35 -14.26 -4.28 -22.69
N SER A 36 -15.22 -5.20 -22.58
CA SER A 36 -16.65 -4.93 -22.66
C SER A 36 -17.34 -5.61 -21.48
N VAL A 37 -17.58 -4.87 -20.41
CA VAL A 37 -18.24 -5.40 -19.21
C VAL A 37 -19.75 -5.34 -19.37
N ALA A 38 -20.43 -6.46 -19.20
CA ALA A 38 -21.89 -6.54 -19.30
C ALA A 38 -22.59 -5.69 -18.22
N SER A 39 -23.81 -5.23 -18.51
CA SER A 39 -24.58 -4.42 -17.54
C SER A 39 -24.79 -5.16 -16.22
N GLY A 40 -24.58 -4.46 -15.10
CA GLY A 40 -24.68 -5.04 -13.76
C GLY A 40 -23.52 -5.97 -13.37
N LYS A 41 -22.45 -6.02 -14.17
CA LYS A 41 -21.21 -6.74 -13.86
C LYS A 41 -20.05 -5.78 -13.61
N THR A 42 -19.06 -6.29 -12.88
CA THR A 42 -17.85 -5.55 -12.52
C THR A 42 -16.59 -6.30 -12.92
N LEU A 43 -15.67 -5.61 -13.60
CA LEU A 43 -14.27 -6.00 -13.69
C LEU A 43 -13.48 -5.26 -12.60
N THR A 44 -12.89 -6.00 -11.67
CA THR A 44 -11.95 -5.46 -10.67
C THR A 44 -10.51 -5.70 -11.13
N ILE A 45 -9.73 -4.64 -11.22
CA ILE A 45 -8.31 -4.68 -11.59
C ILE A 45 -7.50 -4.33 -10.35
N ASN A 46 -6.87 -5.34 -9.75
CA ASN A 46 -6.05 -5.19 -8.55
C ASN A 46 -4.60 -4.90 -8.99
N VAL A 47 -4.16 -3.66 -8.82
CA VAL A 47 -2.80 -3.22 -9.09
C VAL A 47 -1.94 -3.60 -7.88
N THR A 48 -1.00 -4.52 -8.09
CA THR A 48 -0.09 -5.05 -7.06
C THR A 48 1.34 -4.55 -7.27
N GLY A 49 1.50 -3.44 -7.99
CA GLY A 49 2.76 -2.84 -8.40
C GLY A 49 2.65 -2.11 -9.75
N GLY A 50 3.46 -1.08 -9.97
CA GLY A 50 3.45 -0.29 -11.21
C GLY A 50 2.31 0.73 -11.29
N ASP A 51 1.99 1.16 -12.51
CA ASP A 51 1.03 2.23 -12.75
C ASP A 51 -0.41 1.69 -12.82
N ALA A 52 -1.37 2.50 -12.37
CA ALA A 52 -2.78 2.20 -12.58
C ALA A 52 -3.10 2.18 -14.09
N PRO A 53 -3.68 1.09 -14.63
CA PRO A 53 -3.95 0.99 -16.05
C PRO A 53 -5.03 1.98 -16.48
N THR A 54 -4.85 2.58 -17.65
CA THR A 54 -5.97 3.16 -18.38
C THR A 54 -6.79 2.08 -19.06
N TYR A 55 -8.09 2.28 -19.13
CA TYR A 55 -8.99 1.32 -19.74
C TYR A 55 -10.04 1.97 -20.65
N ASN A 56 -10.42 1.22 -21.67
CA ASN A 56 -11.59 1.45 -22.47
C ASN A 56 -12.60 0.32 -22.19
N ASN A 57 -13.71 0.67 -21.55
CA ASN A 57 -14.84 -0.22 -21.36
C ASN A 57 -15.92 0.10 -22.40
N ALA A 58 -16.06 -0.75 -23.42
CA ALA A 58 -17.09 -0.62 -24.45
C ALA A 58 -18.47 -1.14 -23.99
N GLY A 59 -18.54 -1.78 -22.82
CA GLY A 59 -19.76 -2.32 -22.24
C GLY A 59 -20.46 -1.35 -21.28
N ALA A 60 -21.64 -1.75 -20.78
CA ALA A 60 -22.48 -0.96 -19.87
C ALA A 60 -22.25 -1.26 -18.38
N GLY A 61 -21.36 -2.20 -18.05
CA GLY A 61 -20.95 -2.53 -16.69
C GLY A 61 -19.88 -1.60 -16.14
N THR A 62 -19.24 -2.01 -15.04
CA THR A 62 -18.27 -1.19 -14.30
C THR A 62 -16.87 -1.79 -14.37
N VAL A 63 -15.86 -0.93 -14.47
CA VAL A 63 -14.46 -1.28 -14.24
C VAL A 63 -13.99 -0.53 -12.99
N THR A 64 -13.49 -1.28 -12.02
CA THR A 64 -12.93 -0.73 -10.78
C THR A 64 -11.44 -1.05 -10.73
N VAL A 65 -10.61 -0.01 -10.67
CA VAL A 65 -9.17 -0.17 -10.45
C VAL A 65 -8.90 0.01 -8.96
N VAL A 66 -8.29 -0.99 -8.35
CA VAL A 66 -7.90 -0.99 -6.93
C VAL A 66 -6.38 -1.05 -6.89
N SER A 67 -5.75 0.02 -6.43
CA SER A 67 -4.31 0.02 -6.20
C SER A 67 -3.98 -0.34 -4.76
N SER A 68 -2.96 -1.15 -4.58
CA SER A 68 -2.36 -1.45 -3.29
C SER A 68 -0.85 -1.26 -3.40
N PHE A 69 -0.27 -0.56 -2.44
CA PHE A 69 1.16 -0.31 -2.31
C PHE A 69 1.60 -0.73 -0.92
N ASP A 70 2.83 -1.23 -0.78
CA ASP A 70 3.41 -1.58 0.50
C ASP A 70 4.26 -0.42 1.04
N HIS A 71 3.96 -0.02 2.27
CA HIS A 71 4.84 0.78 3.10
C HIS A 71 5.54 -0.12 4.11
N ILE A 72 6.86 -0.22 3.98
CA ILE A 72 7.69 -1.13 4.78
C ILE A 72 8.50 -0.30 5.78
N ILE A 73 8.43 -0.65 7.06
CA ILE A 73 9.33 -0.12 8.09
C ILE A 73 10.38 -1.17 8.38
N THR A 74 11.67 -0.80 8.31
CA THR A 74 12.83 -1.66 8.63
C THR A 74 13.66 -1.08 9.78
N GLY A 75 14.62 -1.85 10.31
CA GLY A 75 15.44 -1.42 11.44
C GLY A 75 14.75 -1.55 12.81
N LEU A 76 13.64 -2.30 12.88
CA LEU A 76 12.95 -2.58 14.13
C LEU A 76 13.72 -3.61 14.95
N GLU A 77 13.62 -3.52 16.28
CA GLU A 77 14.03 -4.62 17.17
C GLU A 77 12.96 -5.71 17.20
N LEU A 78 13.36 -6.92 17.58
CA LEU A 78 12.43 -8.06 17.71
C LEU A 78 11.31 -7.70 18.69
N ASN A 79 10.06 -8.04 18.37
CA ASN A 79 8.89 -7.74 19.21
C ASN A 79 8.60 -6.24 19.35
N THR A 80 9.03 -5.42 18.40
CA THR A 80 8.55 -4.04 18.29
C THR A 80 7.10 -4.03 17.83
N GLU A 81 6.26 -3.27 18.54
CA GLU A 81 4.88 -2.97 18.19
C GLU A 81 4.84 -1.80 17.21
N VAL A 82 4.02 -1.89 16.17
CA VAL A 82 3.83 -0.80 15.20
C VAL A 82 2.35 -0.62 14.87
N THR A 83 1.87 0.60 15.01
CA THR A 83 0.48 0.98 14.71
C THR A 83 0.44 2.16 13.73
N TYR A 84 -0.36 2.04 12.69
CA TYR A 84 -0.69 3.14 11.79
C TYR A 84 -2.08 3.65 12.15
N VAL A 85 -2.19 4.95 12.40
CA VAL A 85 -3.47 5.61 12.64
C VAL A 85 -3.70 6.72 11.62
N THR A 86 -4.95 7.04 11.35
CA THR A 86 -5.29 8.22 10.54
C THR A 86 -4.76 9.47 11.25
N ALA A 87 -3.99 10.30 10.54
CA ALA A 87 -3.27 11.43 11.12
C ALA A 87 -4.18 12.35 11.95
N GLY A 88 -3.74 12.69 13.16
CA GLY A 88 -4.47 13.54 14.11
C GLY A 88 -5.68 12.88 14.77
N THR A 89 -5.83 11.56 14.64
CA THR A 89 -6.93 10.80 15.26
C THR A 89 -6.39 9.55 15.97
N THR A 90 -7.29 8.76 16.55
CA THR A 90 -6.99 7.44 17.12
C THR A 90 -7.55 6.29 16.27
N THR A 91 -7.95 6.57 15.03
CA THR A 91 -8.51 5.55 14.13
C THR A 91 -7.39 4.70 13.56
N GLU A 92 -7.27 3.48 14.07
CA GLU A 92 -6.33 2.48 13.57
C GLU A 92 -6.64 2.08 12.11
N LEU A 93 -5.58 1.99 11.31
CA LEU A 93 -5.61 1.52 9.93
C LEU A 93 -4.90 0.18 9.78
N PHE A 94 -3.85 -0.04 10.58
CA PHE A 94 -3.04 -1.25 10.59
C PHE A 94 -2.29 -1.34 11.91
N HIS A 95 -2.10 -2.56 12.39
CA HIS A 95 -1.40 -2.84 13.62
C HIS A 95 -0.64 -4.16 13.54
N VAL A 96 0.56 -4.18 14.12
CA VAL A 96 1.32 -5.39 14.42
C VAL A 96 1.82 -5.36 15.86
N GLU A 97 1.50 -6.40 16.60
CA GLU A 97 1.91 -6.56 18.00
C GLU A 97 3.42 -6.90 18.10
N ASN A 98 3.94 -7.68 17.14
CA ASN A 98 5.31 -8.17 17.17
C ASN A 98 5.94 -8.16 15.77
N ALA A 99 6.89 -7.26 15.55
CA ALA A 99 7.78 -7.35 14.39
C ALA A 99 8.70 -8.57 14.52
N THR A 100 8.40 -9.64 13.77
CA THR A 100 9.17 -10.90 13.80
C THR A 100 9.76 -11.28 12.44
N VAL A 101 9.45 -10.53 11.39
CA VAL A 101 9.98 -10.76 10.04
C VAL A 101 11.34 -10.09 9.93
N SER A 102 12.39 -10.84 9.59
CA SER A 102 13.73 -10.26 9.39
C SER A 102 13.74 -9.25 8.23
N ASP A 103 14.46 -8.15 8.42
CA ASP A 103 14.70 -7.15 7.37
C ASP A 103 15.93 -7.47 6.50
N GLY A 104 16.72 -8.49 6.84
CA GLY A 104 17.94 -8.89 6.15
C GLY A 104 19.24 -8.32 6.73
N ASP A 105 19.16 -7.32 7.61
CA ASP A 105 20.30 -6.60 8.20
C ASP A 105 20.46 -6.88 9.70
N GLY A 106 19.96 -8.02 10.17
CA GLY A 106 19.97 -8.39 11.59
C GLY A 106 18.94 -7.65 12.45
N LYS A 107 17.97 -6.99 11.80
CA LYS A 107 16.83 -6.32 12.42
C LYS A 107 15.53 -6.89 11.84
N TYR A 108 14.42 -6.24 12.15
CA TYR A 108 13.06 -6.68 11.83
C TYR A 108 12.30 -5.62 11.06
N LYS A 109 11.23 -6.05 10.41
CA LYS A 109 10.36 -5.21 9.61
C LYS A 109 8.88 -5.48 9.82
N THR A 110 8.07 -4.51 9.42
CA THR A 110 6.64 -4.66 9.20
C THR A 110 6.26 -4.07 7.84
N THR A 111 5.16 -4.57 7.28
CA THR A 111 4.62 -4.14 5.99
C THR A 111 3.16 -3.79 6.16
N TYR A 112 2.77 -2.56 5.78
CA TYR A 112 1.39 -2.14 5.68
C TYR A 112 1.01 -1.95 4.20
N SER A 113 0.04 -2.72 3.72
CA SER A 113 -0.52 -2.57 2.37
C SER A 113 -1.67 -1.56 2.35
N HIS A 114 -1.60 -0.54 1.50
CA HIS A 114 -2.52 0.60 1.49
C HIS A 114 -2.82 1.14 0.07
N GLY A 115 -3.87 1.96 -0.08
CA GLY A 115 -4.29 2.50 -1.38
C GLY A 115 -3.53 3.75 -1.88
N GLY A 116 -2.51 4.19 -1.16
CA GLY A 116 -1.79 5.47 -1.39
C GLY A 116 -2.56 6.73 -0.95
N GLY A 117 -1.84 7.84 -0.76
CA GLY A 117 -2.38 9.19 -0.52
C GLY A 117 -2.98 9.46 0.87
N ALA A 118 -3.15 8.45 1.72
CA ALA A 118 -3.65 8.62 3.08
C ALA A 118 -2.62 9.31 3.98
N ASN A 119 -3.07 10.21 4.85
CA ASN A 119 -2.22 10.81 5.88
C ASN A 119 -2.29 9.98 7.17
N VAL A 120 -1.14 9.59 7.70
CA VAL A 120 -1.04 8.70 8.86
C VAL A 120 -0.05 9.21 9.90
N ASP A 121 -0.31 8.85 11.15
CA ASP A 121 0.70 8.85 12.21
C ASP A 121 1.12 7.40 12.46
N ILE A 122 2.43 7.18 12.65
CA ILE A 122 2.98 5.86 12.92
C ILE A 122 3.49 5.84 14.35
N LEU A 123 2.90 4.98 15.17
CA LEU A 123 3.31 4.73 16.54
C LEU A 123 4.21 3.49 16.54
N ILE A 124 5.40 3.64 17.09
CA ILE A 124 6.35 2.54 17.27
C ILE A 124 6.63 2.43 18.76
N HIS A 125 6.50 1.23 19.30
CA HIS A 125 6.68 0.97 20.73
C HIS A 125 7.47 -0.30 20.96
N HIS A 126 8.39 -0.24 21.92
CA HIS A 126 9.14 -1.38 22.40
C HIS A 126 9.49 -1.14 23.87
N VAL A 127 9.53 -2.20 24.67
CA VAL A 127 9.78 -2.11 26.12
C VAL A 127 11.21 -1.65 26.46
N ASP A 128 12.22 -2.19 25.79
CA ASP A 128 13.65 -1.90 26.05
C ASP A 128 14.26 -0.81 25.14
N TYR A 129 13.50 -0.26 24.19
CA TYR A 129 14.07 0.62 23.15
C TYR A 129 13.19 1.84 22.88
N LYS A 130 13.85 2.97 22.66
CA LYS A 130 13.25 4.22 22.17
C LYS A 130 13.45 4.34 20.67
N PRO A 131 12.37 4.37 19.86
CA PRO A 131 12.49 4.67 18.44
C PRO A 131 12.85 6.13 18.22
N ASP A 132 13.67 6.39 17.18
CA ASP A 132 13.84 7.74 16.64
C ASP A 132 12.57 8.16 15.89
N ILE A 133 11.61 8.74 16.62
CA ILE A 133 10.30 9.13 16.09
C ILE A 133 10.34 10.46 15.30
N SER A 134 11.51 11.08 15.14
CA SER A 134 11.67 12.40 14.51
C SER A 134 11.10 12.49 13.08
N ASN A 135 10.83 11.34 12.44
CA ASN A 135 10.49 11.24 11.02
C ASN A 135 9.14 10.53 10.70
N ILE A 136 8.28 10.22 11.68
CA ILE A 136 7.14 9.29 11.44
C ILE A 136 5.75 9.79 11.88
N ILE A 137 5.60 11.10 12.13
CA ILE A 137 4.32 11.75 12.46
C ILE A 137 3.83 12.57 11.27
N GLY A 138 2.54 12.44 10.91
CA GLY A 138 1.89 13.22 9.87
C GLY A 138 2.41 12.93 8.45
N ILE A 139 2.76 11.68 8.15
CA ILE A 139 3.28 11.32 6.82
C ILE A 139 2.13 11.06 5.84
N THR A 140 2.30 11.48 4.58
CA THR A 140 1.42 11.03 3.49
C THR A 140 1.98 9.74 2.91
N LEU A 141 1.19 8.67 2.96
CA LEU A 141 1.56 7.41 2.36
C LEU A 141 1.68 7.56 0.83
N PRO A 142 2.77 7.12 0.20
CA PRO A 142 3.02 7.36 -1.22
C PRO A 142 2.09 6.53 -2.11
N SER A 143 1.88 6.97 -3.35
CA SER A 143 1.19 6.15 -4.37
C SER A 143 2.17 5.22 -5.10
N ALA A 144 3.11 4.64 -4.34
CA ALA A 144 4.17 3.75 -4.80
C ALA A 144 4.71 2.94 -3.62
N GLU A 145 5.42 1.85 -3.92
CA GLU A 145 6.16 1.09 -2.91
C GLU A 145 7.16 1.99 -2.18
N ALA A 146 7.20 1.89 -0.86
CA ALA A 146 8.11 2.68 -0.05
C ALA A 146 8.68 1.91 1.12
N THR A 147 9.93 2.22 1.45
CA THR A 147 10.61 1.67 2.62
C THR A 147 11.20 2.80 3.43
N VAL A 148 10.88 2.81 4.72
CA VAL A 148 11.44 3.74 5.70
C VAL A 148 12.24 2.94 6.71
N LYS A 149 13.49 3.34 6.91
CA LYS A 149 14.32 2.76 7.96
C LYS A 149 14.17 3.57 9.23
N VAL A 150 13.88 2.91 10.34
CA VAL A 150 13.92 3.51 11.67
C VAL A 150 15.20 3.09 12.40
N GLN A 151 15.60 3.89 13.37
CA GLN A 151 16.65 3.54 14.31
C GLN A 151 16.03 3.43 15.69
N MET A 152 16.47 2.42 16.45
CA MET A 152 16.04 2.18 17.82
C MET A 152 17.26 2.25 18.72
N PHE A 153 17.15 3.03 19.79
CA PHE A 153 18.19 3.20 20.80
C PHE A 153 17.74 2.49 22.07
N GLU A 154 18.68 1.91 22.81
CA GLU A 154 18.37 1.33 24.12
C GLU A 154 17.74 2.40 25.01
N ASP A 155 16.66 2.04 25.71
CA ASP A 155 16.06 2.93 26.69
C ASP A 155 16.85 2.87 28.01
N GLU A 156 17.81 3.79 28.16
CA GLU A 156 18.62 3.91 29.38
C GLU A 156 17.79 4.12 30.66
N ASN A 157 16.54 4.60 30.56
CA ASN A 157 15.67 4.85 31.72
C ASN A 157 14.81 3.63 32.10
N TYR A 158 14.71 2.60 31.26
CA TYR A 158 13.90 1.41 31.57
C TYR A 158 14.48 0.61 32.74
N TYR A 159 15.80 0.71 32.98
CA TYR A 159 16.51 0.04 34.07
C TYR A 159 16.50 0.78 35.41
N ASN A 160 15.63 1.77 35.64
CA ASN A 160 15.54 2.46 36.93
C ASN A 160 14.24 2.15 37.72
N PRO A 161 14.11 0.93 38.31
CA PRO A 161 13.14 0.63 39.36
C PRO A 161 13.55 1.19 40.74
#